data_AF-A0A1U7PYE5-F1
#
_entry.id   AF-A0A1U7PYE5-F1
#
_cell.length_a   1.000
_cell.length_b   1.000
_cell.length_c   1.000
_cell.angle_alpha   90.00
_cell.angle_beta   90.00
_cell.angle_gamma   90.00
#
_symmetry.space_group_name_H-M   'P 1'
#
loop_
_entity.id
_entity.type
_entity.pdbx_description
1 polymer ?
#
loop_
_entity_poly.entity_id
_entity_poly.type
_entity_poly.pdbx_seq_one_letter_code
_entity_poly.pdbx_strand_id
1 'polypeptide(L)'
;MKHFKKVTIAVFLIAIIIFALIIFFTSNVVFEEPNRTFRLDFTNKSDIISSYATLISGLLTFLSILFVIYALVSQKNEIVEKENNEKKLIQKDLIENFNVLIYYLKSLLDSLNLLNKTLKEYTTEEFKNPTINNALQIEINKNFTRIVDMDVKTTFKAFKSIYHEKSNENDFVNLYKYIDFYSELYYLVKADYESTKQFKYDKLVEYGFEVLDLYNKKADMIDGYKDEFPGIYKHKPWVEKASKSINDYYKYIEDCEKNKRQNDFDYISDKIFKVYIESALSLRDNIGYGKHNEKEILRLISTLRKKLFYIKGRIYNNAETLENIRVEYLDEKSEHIIKFRNLVEKIEVAVKNYNIA
;
A
#
# COMPACT_ATOMS: atom_id res chain seq x y z
N MET A 1 4.36 -26.75 -37.34
CA MET A 1 5.48 -26.11 -38.09
C MET A 1 6.31 -27.06 -38.96
N LYS A 2 6.92 -28.16 -38.46
CA LYS A 2 7.79 -29.04 -39.29
C LYS A 2 7.09 -29.66 -40.51
N HIS A 3 5.80 -30.00 -40.39
CA HIS A 3 5.02 -30.56 -41.50
C HIS A 3 4.63 -29.51 -42.56
N PHE A 4 4.41 -28.25 -42.17
CA PHE A 4 4.08 -27.17 -43.13
C PHE A 4 5.25 -26.87 -44.07
N LYS A 5 6.46 -26.67 -43.53
CA LYS A 5 7.66 -26.49 -44.35
C LYS A 5 7.87 -27.64 -45.33
N LYS A 6 7.58 -28.88 -44.92
CA LYS A 6 7.64 -30.07 -45.80
C LYS A 6 6.59 -30.03 -46.91
N VAL A 7 5.35 -29.63 -46.62
CA VAL A 7 4.27 -29.51 -47.63
C VAL A 7 4.57 -28.38 -48.62
N THR A 8 5.01 -27.21 -48.15
CA THR A 8 5.39 -26.08 -49.02
C THR A 8 6.53 -26.46 -49.97
N ILE A 9 7.56 -27.13 -49.45
CA ILE A 9 8.69 -27.61 -50.26
C ILE A 9 8.22 -28.68 -51.27
N ALA A 10 7.34 -29.60 -50.87
CA ALA A 10 6.82 -30.64 -51.76
C ALA A 10 5.98 -30.06 -52.92
N VAL A 11 5.08 -29.11 -52.64
CA VAL A 11 4.30 -28.39 -53.66
C VAL A 11 5.22 -27.67 -54.63
N PHE A 12 6.24 -26.97 -54.13
CA PHE A 12 7.20 -26.24 -54.95
C PHE A 12 8.01 -27.17 -55.86
N LEU A 13 8.47 -28.31 -55.35
CA LEU A 13 9.19 -29.33 -56.12
C LEU A 13 8.30 -29.94 -57.23
N ILE A 14 7.06 -30.29 -56.92
CA ILE A 14 6.11 -30.84 -57.89
C ILE A 14 5.81 -29.82 -58.99
N ALA A 15 5.64 -28.55 -58.64
CA ALA A 15 5.43 -27.48 -59.61
C ALA A 15 6.62 -27.31 -60.57
N ILE A 16 7.86 -27.37 -60.08
CA ILE A 16 9.07 -27.34 -60.91
C ILE A 16 9.13 -28.53 -61.87
N ILE A 17 8.81 -29.74 -61.40
CA ILE A 17 8.80 -30.95 -62.23
C ILE A 17 7.77 -30.83 -63.35
N ILE A 18 6.55 -30.37 -63.05
CA ILE A 18 5.49 -30.17 -64.05
C ILE A 18 5.91 -29.10 -65.06
N PHE A 19 6.52 -28.01 -64.60
CA PHE A 19 6.98 -26.94 -65.48
C PHE A 19 8.08 -27.43 -66.44
N ALA A 20 9.03 -28.24 -65.95
CA ALA A 20 10.05 -28.88 -66.77
C ALA A 20 9.45 -29.85 -67.80
N LEU A 21 8.42 -30.63 -67.43
CA LEU A 21 7.69 -31.49 -68.35
C LEU A 21 6.98 -30.68 -69.45
N ILE A 22 6.32 -29.58 -69.09
CA ILE A 22 5.68 -28.69 -70.07
C ILE A 22 6.72 -28.18 -71.07
N ILE A 23 7.88 -27.69 -70.61
CA ILE A 23 8.97 -27.23 -71.49
C ILE A 23 9.47 -28.37 -72.39
N PHE A 24 9.65 -29.57 -71.85
CA PHE A 24 10.12 -30.73 -72.60
C PHE A 24 9.15 -31.14 -73.71
N PHE A 25 7.86 -31.30 -73.38
CA PHE A 25 6.84 -31.65 -74.37
C PHE A 25 6.63 -30.55 -75.41
N THR A 26 6.64 -29.28 -74.98
CA THR A 26 6.57 -28.13 -75.90
C THR A 26 7.74 -28.14 -76.88
N SER A 27 8.96 -28.39 -76.37
CA SER A 27 10.16 -28.45 -77.20
C SER A 27 10.10 -29.61 -78.18
N ASN A 28 9.67 -30.80 -77.76
CA ASN A 28 9.53 -31.96 -78.66
C ASN A 28 8.55 -31.67 -79.81
N VAL A 29 7.38 -31.10 -79.51
CA VAL A 29 6.38 -30.76 -80.54
C VAL A 29 6.94 -29.71 -81.52
N VAL A 30 7.76 -28.76 -81.05
CA VAL A 30 8.41 -27.75 -81.88
C VAL A 30 9.57 -28.33 -82.70
N PHE A 31 10.35 -29.27 -82.15
CA PHE A 31 11.49 -29.91 -82.84
C PHE A 31 11.07 -30.94 -83.88
N GLU A 32 9.90 -31.56 -83.72
CA GLU A 32 9.31 -32.45 -84.72
C GLU A 32 8.81 -31.70 -85.98
N GLU A 33 8.90 -30.36 -86.01
CA GLU A 33 8.48 -29.55 -87.15
C GLU A 33 9.65 -29.14 -88.06
N PRO A 34 9.69 -29.60 -89.33
CA PRO A 34 10.82 -29.36 -90.22
C PRO A 34 11.04 -27.89 -90.61
N ASN A 35 10.01 -27.02 -90.57
CA ASN A 35 10.08 -25.60 -90.93
C ASN A 35 10.12 -24.64 -89.71
N ARG A 36 10.95 -24.99 -88.72
CA ARG A 36 11.10 -24.29 -87.43
C ARG A 36 11.37 -22.78 -87.45
N THR A 37 11.90 -22.22 -88.55
CA THR A 37 12.44 -20.84 -88.58
C THR A 37 11.51 -19.79 -89.17
N PHE A 38 10.48 -20.14 -89.95
CA PHE A 38 9.67 -19.14 -90.65
C PHE A 38 8.15 -19.33 -90.57
N ARG A 39 7.62 -20.54 -90.28
CA ARG A 39 6.20 -20.79 -89.99
C ARG A 39 6.04 -22.19 -89.41
N LEU A 40 5.46 -22.27 -88.21
CA LEU A 40 4.98 -23.54 -87.66
C LEU A 40 3.70 -23.92 -88.43
N ASP A 41 3.79 -24.92 -89.31
CA ASP A 41 2.67 -25.42 -90.10
C ASP A 41 2.23 -26.79 -89.57
N PHE A 42 0.99 -26.86 -89.12
CA PHE A 42 0.46 -27.96 -88.33
C PHE A 42 -0.74 -28.64 -89.01
N THR A 43 -0.99 -28.32 -90.28
CA THR A 43 -2.26 -28.55 -90.98
C THR A 43 -2.65 -30.03 -91.14
N ASN A 44 -1.69 -30.96 -91.02
CA ASN A 44 -1.93 -32.43 -91.10
C ASN A 44 -1.53 -33.20 -89.82
N LYS A 45 -1.31 -32.50 -88.69
CA LYS A 45 -0.89 -33.11 -87.40
C LYS A 45 -1.93 -32.87 -86.30
N SER A 46 -3.22 -32.85 -86.65
CA SER A 46 -4.33 -32.55 -85.72
C SER A 46 -4.31 -33.40 -84.45
N ASP A 47 -3.99 -34.69 -84.60
CA ASP A 47 -4.02 -35.64 -83.49
C ASP A 47 -2.89 -35.41 -82.49
N ILE A 48 -1.70 -35.02 -82.98
CA ILE A 48 -0.54 -34.69 -82.15
C ILE A 48 -0.81 -33.42 -81.35
N ILE A 49 -1.39 -32.40 -82.00
CA ILE A 49 -1.69 -31.11 -81.36
C ILE A 49 -2.84 -31.23 -80.38
N SER A 50 -3.89 -32.00 -80.72
CA SER A 50 -5.00 -32.29 -79.83
C SER A 50 -4.53 -33.06 -78.59
N SER A 51 -3.66 -34.05 -78.77
CA SER A 51 -3.06 -34.81 -77.66
C SER A 51 -2.17 -33.94 -76.78
N TYR A 52 -1.34 -33.08 -77.39
CA TYR A 52 -0.50 -32.11 -76.68
C TYR A 52 -1.32 -31.07 -75.92
N ALA A 53 -2.34 -30.50 -76.55
CA ALA A 53 -3.26 -29.54 -75.92
C ALA A 53 -4.00 -30.17 -74.73
N THR A 54 -4.42 -31.43 -74.88
CA THR A 54 -5.06 -32.20 -73.80
C THR A 54 -4.08 -32.46 -72.65
N LEU A 55 -2.84 -32.85 -72.95
CA LEU A 55 -1.79 -33.06 -71.95
C LEU A 55 -1.45 -31.78 -71.18
N ILE A 56 -1.23 -30.68 -71.89
CA ILE A 56 -0.96 -29.37 -71.28
C ILE A 56 -2.14 -28.89 -70.45
N SER A 57 -3.36 -29.04 -70.96
CA SER A 57 -4.58 -28.70 -70.22
C SER A 57 -4.69 -29.52 -68.92
N GLY A 58 -4.39 -30.82 -68.97
CA GLY A 58 -4.34 -31.69 -67.80
C GLY A 58 -3.27 -31.26 -66.78
N LEU A 59 -2.05 -30.98 -67.23
CA LEU A 59 -0.94 -30.53 -66.39
C LEU A 59 -1.22 -29.16 -65.74
N LEU A 60 -1.78 -28.20 -66.49
CA LEU A 60 -2.16 -26.88 -65.99
C LEU A 60 -3.33 -26.96 -64.99
N THR A 61 -4.32 -27.83 -65.25
CA THR A 61 -5.43 -28.07 -64.34
C THR A 61 -4.94 -28.68 -63.03
N PHE A 62 -4.03 -29.67 -63.11
CA PHE A 62 -3.40 -30.26 -61.94
C PHE A 62 -2.59 -29.23 -61.15
N LEU A 63 -1.80 -28.38 -61.82
CA LEU A 63 -1.06 -27.29 -61.20
C LEU A 63 -1.99 -26.29 -60.49
N SER A 64 -3.14 -25.98 -61.10
CA SER A 64 -4.16 -25.10 -60.51
C SER A 64 -4.74 -25.70 -59.23
N ILE A 65 -5.10 -27.00 -59.25
CA ILE A 65 -5.58 -27.71 -58.06
C ILE A 65 -4.50 -27.73 -56.97
N LEU A 66 -3.23 -27.98 -57.34
CA LEU A 66 -2.09 -27.99 -56.42
C LEU A 66 -1.91 -26.62 -55.73
N PHE A 67 -2.03 -25.52 -56.47
CA PHE A 67 -1.96 -24.16 -55.91
C PHE A 67 -3.16 -23.84 -55.00
N VAL A 68 -4.37 -24.31 -55.34
CA VAL A 68 -5.53 -24.16 -54.46
C VAL A 68 -5.33 -24.91 -53.14
N ILE A 69 -4.83 -26.15 -53.18
CA ILE A 69 -4.49 -26.93 -51.98
C ILE A 69 -3.43 -26.19 -51.15
N TYR A 70 -2.39 -25.66 -51.80
CA TYR A 70 -1.38 -24.86 -51.13
C TYR A 70 -1.95 -23.63 -50.45
N ALA A 71 -2.82 -22.88 -51.12
CA ALA A 71 -3.48 -21.70 -50.56
C ALA A 71 -4.31 -22.04 -49.33
N LEU A 72 -5.10 -23.12 -49.37
CA LEU A 72 -5.88 -23.61 -48.22
C LEU A 72 -5.00 -24.00 -47.03
N VAL A 73 -3.88 -24.70 -47.29
CA VAL A 73 -2.92 -25.07 -46.25
C VAL A 73 -2.24 -23.83 -45.66
N SER A 74 -1.86 -22.86 -46.49
CA SER A 74 -1.26 -21.60 -46.04
C SER A 74 -2.21 -20.80 -45.16
N GLN A 75 -3.46 -20.62 -45.60
CA GLN A 75 -4.50 -19.91 -44.86
C GLN A 75 -4.77 -20.57 -43.49
N LYS A 76 -4.85 -21.90 -43.46
CA LYS A 76 -4.98 -22.64 -42.19
C LYS A 76 -3.81 -22.39 -41.24
N ASN A 77 -2.58 -22.33 -41.74
CA ASN A 77 -1.42 -22.05 -40.88
C ASN A 77 -1.40 -20.61 -40.38
N GLU A 78 -1.78 -19.64 -41.22
CA GLU A 78 -1.89 -18.24 -40.82
C GLU A 78 -2.92 -18.05 -39.70
N ILE A 79 -4.08 -18.71 -39.78
CA ILE A 79 -5.09 -18.73 -38.71
C ILE A 79 -4.50 -19.31 -37.42
N VAL A 80 -3.83 -20.46 -37.49
CA VAL A 80 -3.22 -21.10 -36.31
C VAL A 80 -2.10 -20.24 -35.72
N GLU A 81 -1.30 -19.56 -36.54
CA GLU A 81 -0.24 -18.66 -36.09
C GLU A 81 -0.82 -17.41 -35.41
N LYS A 82 -1.87 -16.83 -35.99
CA LYS A 82 -2.61 -15.71 -35.40
C LYS A 82 -3.22 -16.10 -34.04
N GLU A 83 -3.90 -17.24 -33.96
CA GLU A 83 -4.46 -17.75 -32.70
C GLU A 83 -3.37 -17.98 -31.64
N ASN A 84 -2.21 -18.52 -32.04
CA ASN A 84 -1.09 -18.73 -31.12
C ASN A 84 -0.47 -17.41 -30.65
N ASN A 85 -0.38 -16.40 -31.53
CA ASN A 85 0.13 -15.08 -31.18
C ASN A 85 -0.84 -14.34 -30.26
N GLU A 86 -2.15 -14.41 -30.52
CA GLU A 86 -3.18 -13.86 -29.63
C GLU A 86 -3.16 -14.52 -28.25
N LYS A 87 -3.01 -15.86 -28.18
CA LYS A 87 -2.85 -16.56 -26.90
C LYS A 87 -1.61 -16.12 -26.14
N LYS A 88 -0.48 -15.92 -26.83
CA LYS A 88 0.76 -15.41 -26.22
C LYS A 88 0.61 -13.99 -25.70
N LEU A 89 -0.06 -13.11 -26.45
CA LEU A 89 -0.37 -11.74 -26.02
C LEU A 89 -1.23 -11.74 -24.76
N ILE A 90 -2.32 -12.51 -24.74
CA ILE A 90 -3.19 -12.65 -23.57
C ILE A 90 -2.40 -13.17 -22.35
N GLN A 91 -1.56 -14.20 -22.54
CA GLN A 91 -0.71 -14.71 -21.45
C GLN A 91 0.25 -13.65 -20.93
N LYS A 92 0.87 -12.87 -21.82
CA LYS A 92 1.78 -11.80 -21.44
C LYS A 92 1.05 -10.72 -20.63
N ASP A 93 -0.11 -10.27 -21.07
CA ASP A 93 -0.92 -9.27 -20.36
C ASP A 93 -1.35 -9.76 -18.97
N LEU A 94 -1.70 -11.05 -18.85
CA LEU A 94 -2.05 -11.66 -17.55
C LEU A 94 -0.85 -11.65 -16.59
N ILE A 95 0.36 -12.00 -17.08
CA ILE A 95 1.60 -11.98 -16.27
C ILE A 95 1.94 -10.55 -15.85
N GLU A 96 1.83 -9.58 -16.75
CA GLU A 96 2.10 -8.16 -16.44
C GLU A 96 1.15 -7.64 -15.37
N ASN A 97 -0.16 -7.88 -15.51
CA ASN A 97 -1.14 -7.53 -14.48
C ASN A 97 -0.82 -8.18 -13.14
N PHE A 98 -0.39 -9.44 -13.14
CA PHE A 98 -0.07 -10.16 -11.91
C PHE A 98 1.22 -9.66 -11.25
N ASN A 99 2.22 -9.25 -12.03
CA ASN A 99 3.42 -8.58 -11.52
C ASN A 99 3.09 -7.22 -10.87
N VAL A 100 2.16 -6.46 -11.46
CA VAL A 100 1.68 -5.20 -10.87
C VAL A 100 1.00 -5.46 -9.52
N LEU A 101 0.16 -6.49 -9.43
CA LEU A 101 -0.45 -6.91 -8.16
C LEU A 101 0.63 -7.21 -7.10
N ILE A 102 1.63 -8.03 -7.43
CA ILE A 102 2.73 -8.36 -6.51
C ILE A 102 3.48 -7.13 -6.06
N TYR A 103 3.77 -6.20 -6.98
CA TYR A 103 4.44 -4.94 -6.64
C TYR A 103 3.63 -4.14 -5.62
N TYR A 104 2.31 -4.01 -5.81
CA TYR A 104 1.44 -3.34 -4.86
C TYR A 104 1.36 -4.07 -3.51
N LEU A 105 1.27 -5.40 -3.50
CA LEU A 105 1.26 -6.20 -2.29
C LEU A 105 2.55 -6.06 -1.46
N LYS A 106 3.71 -6.04 -2.12
CA LYS A 106 5.00 -5.81 -1.43
C LYS A 106 5.07 -4.42 -0.82
N SER A 107 4.73 -3.40 -1.60
CA SER A 107 4.68 -2.03 -1.08
C SER A 107 3.67 -1.89 0.07
N LEU A 108 2.59 -2.67 0.05
CA LEU A 108 1.65 -2.75 1.16
C LEU A 108 2.29 -3.30 2.44
N LEU A 109 2.98 -4.45 2.33
CA LEU A 109 3.70 -5.05 3.46
C LEU A 109 4.75 -4.09 4.04
N ASP A 110 5.47 -3.34 3.19
CA ASP A 110 6.43 -2.35 3.64
C ASP A 110 5.76 -1.21 4.42
N SER A 111 4.61 -0.72 3.97
CA SER A 111 3.83 0.29 4.71
C SER A 111 3.30 -0.24 6.04
N LEU A 112 2.88 -1.51 6.11
CA LEU A 112 2.44 -2.12 7.37
C LEU A 112 3.60 -2.27 8.36
N ASN A 113 4.80 -2.61 7.88
CA ASN A 113 6.00 -2.63 8.71
C ASN A 113 6.36 -1.24 9.25
N LEU A 114 6.24 -0.20 8.41
CA LEU A 114 6.45 1.18 8.85
C LEU A 114 5.40 1.62 9.87
N LEU A 115 4.13 1.26 9.65
CA LEU A 115 3.05 1.52 10.61
C LEU A 115 3.31 0.82 11.95
N ASN A 116 3.77 -0.43 11.95
CA ASN A 116 4.16 -1.14 13.17
C ASN A 116 5.22 -0.36 13.96
N LYS A 117 6.30 0.07 13.29
CA LYS A 117 7.39 0.80 13.92
C LYS A 117 6.93 2.14 14.49
N THR A 118 6.21 2.93 13.69
CA THR A 118 5.74 4.26 14.08
C THR A 118 4.71 4.19 15.22
N LEU A 119 3.82 3.20 15.21
CA LEU A 119 2.89 2.97 16.32
C LEU A 119 3.63 2.63 17.62
N LYS A 120 4.64 1.75 17.56
CA LYS A 120 5.43 1.39 18.74
C LYS A 120 6.13 2.61 19.36
N GLU A 121 6.72 3.45 18.53
CA GLU A 121 7.38 4.69 18.97
C GLU A 121 6.36 5.64 19.60
N TYR A 122 5.22 5.85 18.94
CA TYR A 122 4.15 6.70 19.43
C TYR A 122 3.56 6.23 20.77
N THR A 123 3.16 4.96 20.88
CA THR A 123 2.56 4.42 22.11
C THR A 123 3.54 4.48 23.28
N THR A 124 4.82 4.18 23.02
CA THR A 124 5.90 4.31 24.01
C THR A 124 6.03 5.73 24.54
N GLU A 125 6.00 6.74 23.66
CA GLU A 125 6.11 8.13 24.06
C GLU A 125 4.83 8.66 24.74
N GLU A 126 3.64 8.20 24.35
CA GLU A 126 2.40 8.52 25.05
C GLU A 126 2.39 7.98 26.49
N PHE A 127 2.93 6.78 26.73
CA PHE A 127 3.06 6.25 28.09
C PHE A 127 4.04 7.05 28.95
N LYS A 128 5.15 7.51 28.36
CA LYS A 128 6.17 8.29 29.08
C LYS A 128 5.72 9.73 29.33
N ASN A 129 5.23 10.40 28.30
CA ASN A 129 4.95 11.83 28.28
C ASN A 129 3.55 12.09 27.69
N PRO A 130 2.47 11.79 28.42
CA PRO A 130 1.10 11.93 27.91
C PRO A 130 0.66 13.39 27.80
N THR A 131 1.31 14.34 28.46
CA THR A 131 0.91 15.75 28.48
C THR A 131 1.63 16.63 27.46
N ILE A 132 2.55 16.07 26.66
CA ILE A 132 3.17 16.74 25.51
C ILE A 132 2.59 16.20 24.21
N ASN A 133 2.49 17.00 23.16
CA ASN A 133 1.94 16.54 21.87
C ASN A 133 2.94 15.62 21.14
N ASN A 134 2.74 14.31 21.27
CA ASN A 134 3.46 13.30 20.50
C ASN A 134 2.82 13.16 19.12
N ALA A 135 3.65 13.04 18.08
CA ALA A 135 3.19 12.95 16.70
C ALA A 135 3.29 11.50 16.20
N LEU A 136 2.18 10.99 15.67
CA LEU A 136 2.18 9.75 14.88
C LEU A 136 2.28 10.12 13.40
N GLN A 137 3.32 9.61 12.73
CA GLN A 137 3.52 9.82 11.28
C GLN A 137 2.87 8.68 10.50
N ILE A 138 1.76 8.99 9.83
CA ILE A 138 0.94 8.05 9.05
C ILE A 138 1.10 8.39 7.56
N GLU A 139 1.84 7.56 6.81
CA GLU A 139 2.06 7.74 5.36
C GLU A 139 0.87 7.26 4.51
N ILE A 140 0.24 8.15 3.76
CA ILE A 140 -0.90 7.79 2.90
C ILE A 140 -0.50 6.71 1.88
N ASN A 141 -1.00 5.49 2.07
CA ASN A 141 -0.80 4.40 1.13
C ASN A 141 -2.03 4.24 0.21
N LYS A 142 -1.90 4.68 -1.05
CA LYS A 142 -2.94 4.52 -2.08
C LYS A 142 -2.95 3.14 -2.76
N ASN A 143 -2.02 2.26 -2.43
CA ASN A 143 -1.93 0.94 -3.05
C ASN A 143 -3.10 0.03 -2.67
N PHE A 144 -3.70 0.21 -1.49
CA PHE A 144 -4.98 -0.45 -1.16
C PHE A 144 -6.04 -0.16 -2.23
N THR A 145 -6.29 1.13 -2.50
CA THR A 145 -7.25 1.56 -3.53
C THR A 145 -6.84 1.09 -4.91
N ARG A 146 -5.54 1.18 -5.26
CA ARG A 146 -5.05 0.72 -6.57
C ARG A 146 -5.27 -0.77 -6.79
N ILE A 147 -5.14 -1.61 -5.76
CA ILE A 147 -5.41 -3.06 -5.87
C ILE A 147 -6.91 -3.33 -6.05
N VAL A 148 -7.76 -2.58 -5.33
CA VAL A 148 -9.22 -2.68 -5.46
C VAL A 148 -9.68 -2.19 -6.85
N ASP A 149 -9.04 -1.16 -7.39
CA ASP A 149 -9.34 -0.60 -8.71
C ASP A 149 -8.87 -1.51 -9.87
N MET A 150 -8.03 -2.51 -9.61
CA MET A 150 -7.68 -3.51 -10.63
C MET A 150 -8.93 -4.32 -11.02
N ASP A 151 -9.05 -4.70 -12.29
CA ASP A 151 -10.13 -5.59 -12.73
C ASP A 151 -10.00 -6.96 -12.06
N VAL A 152 -10.77 -7.16 -10.98
CA VAL A 152 -10.80 -8.38 -10.16
C VAL A 152 -10.95 -9.63 -11.03
N LYS A 153 -11.73 -9.56 -12.12
CA LYS A 153 -11.94 -10.71 -13.00
C LYS A 153 -10.67 -11.07 -13.78
N THR A 154 -9.96 -10.08 -14.30
CA THR A 154 -8.68 -10.28 -14.99
C THR A 154 -7.60 -10.70 -14.01
N THR A 155 -7.54 -10.10 -12.83
CA THR A 155 -6.64 -10.49 -11.75
C THR A 155 -6.87 -11.94 -11.32
N PHE A 156 -8.12 -12.37 -11.15
CA PHE A 156 -8.46 -13.75 -10.82
C PHE A 156 -8.06 -14.74 -11.93
N LYS A 157 -8.30 -14.39 -13.21
CA LYS A 157 -7.85 -15.20 -14.33
C LYS A 157 -6.32 -15.35 -14.34
N ALA A 158 -5.60 -14.26 -14.12
CA ALA A 158 -4.14 -14.27 -14.03
C ALA A 158 -3.69 -15.16 -12.86
N PHE A 159 -4.28 -14.96 -11.69
CA PHE A 159 -4.04 -15.77 -10.49
C PHE A 159 -4.22 -17.25 -10.77
N LYS A 160 -5.34 -17.67 -11.35
CA LYS A 160 -5.61 -19.09 -11.66
C LYS A 160 -4.67 -19.67 -12.72
N SER A 161 -4.24 -18.84 -13.68
CA SER A 161 -3.34 -19.26 -14.76
C SER A 161 -1.90 -19.45 -14.30
N ILE A 162 -1.46 -18.75 -13.26
CA ILE A 162 -0.07 -18.74 -12.78
C ILE A 162 0.08 -19.53 -11.47
N TYR A 163 -0.91 -19.44 -10.58
CA TYR A 163 -0.90 -20.07 -9.26
C TYR A 163 -1.67 -21.41 -9.27
N HIS A 164 -0.92 -22.50 -9.42
CA HIS A 164 -1.44 -23.86 -9.57
C HIS A 164 -1.54 -24.66 -8.26
N GLU A 165 -1.87 -24.02 -7.13
CA GLU A 165 -2.20 -24.75 -5.91
C GLU A 165 -3.66 -25.25 -5.91
N LYS A 166 -3.92 -26.37 -5.20
CA LYS A 166 -5.28 -26.92 -5.02
C LYS A 166 -6.22 -25.96 -4.30
N SER A 167 -5.68 -25.01 -3.51
CA SER A 167 -6.43 -24.01 -2.74
C SER A 167 -6.49 -22.63 -3.41
N ASN A 168 -6.11 -22.51 -4.68
CA ASN A 168 -5.94 -21.21 -5.34
C ASN A 168 -7.13 -20.24 -5.21
N GLU A 169 -8.37 -20.74 -5.30
CA GLU A 169 -9.56 -19.90 -5.15
C GLU A 169 -9.71 -19.35 -3.73
N ASN A 170 -9.45 -20.18 -2.71
CA ASN A 170 -9.47 -19.76 -1.31
C ASN A 170 -8.34 -18.76 -1.01
N ASP A 171 -7.15 -19.00 -1.57
CA ASP A 171 -6.00 -18.12 -1.40
C ASP A 171 -6.24 -16.74 -2.05
N PHE A 172 -6.92 -16.70 -3.20
CA PHE A 172 -7.35 -15.45 -3.82
C PHE A 172 -8.35 -14.68 -2.94
N VAL A 173 -9.35 -15.36 -2.39
CA VAL A 173 -10.33 -14.73 -1.48
C VAL A 173 -9.63 -14.22 -0.21
N ASN A 174 -8.74 -15.02 0.38
CA ASN A 174 -7.97 -14.63 1.55
C ASN A 174 -7.08 -13.41 1.27
N LEU A 175 -6.49 -13.31 0.07
CA LEU A 175 -5.68 -12.17 -0.33
C LEU A 175 -6.48 -10.86 -0.23
N TYR A 176 -7.66 -10.81 -0.86
CA TYR A 176 -8.53 -9.64 -0.82
C TYR A 176 -9.05 -9.36 0.60
N LYS A 177 -9.37 -10.41 1.36
CA LYS A 177 -9.73 -10.25 2.78
C LYS A 177 -8.63 -9.56 3.59
N TYR A 178 -7.35 -9.90 3.37
CA TYR A 178 -6.24 -9.21 4.04
C TYR A 178 -6.10 -7.76 3.57
N ILE A 179 -6.22 -7.51 2.26
CA ILE A 179 -6.15 -6.15 1.71
C ILE A 179 -7.24 -5.26 2.33
N ASP A 180 -8.48 -5.73 2.37
CA ASP A 180 -9.62 -5.00 2.93
C ASP A 180 -9.41 -4.75 4.42
N PHE A 181 -9.09 -5.81 5.19
CA PHE A 181 -8.83 -5.72 6.62
C PHE A 181 -7.74 -4.69 6.95
N TYR A 182 -6.58 -4.78 6.29
CA TYR A 182 -5.48 -3.86 6.56
C TYR A 182 -5.76 -2.44 6.06
N SER A 183 -6.64 -2.27 5.05
CA SER A 183 -7.10 -0.96 4.63
C SER A 183 -7.96 -0.31 5.72
N GLU A 184 -8.95 -1.04 6.23
CA GLU A 184 -9.83 -0.58 7.31
C GLU A 184 -9.04 -0.30 8.59
N LEU A 185 -8.10 -1.18 8.94
CA LEU A 185 -7.21 -1.00 10.09
C LEU A 185 -6.46 0.33 10.02
N TYR A 186 -5.94 0.66 8.83
CA TYR A 186 -5.23 1.91 8.60
C TYR A 186 -6.11 3.14 8.87
N TYR A 187 -7.36 3.11 8.40
CA TYR A 187 -8.33 4.18 8.66
C TYR A 187 -8.70 4.29 10.14
N LEU A 188 -8.89 3.16 10.81
CA LEU A 188 -9.21 3.11 12.23
C LEU A 188 -8.10 3.73 13.08
N VAL A 189 -6.85 3.30 12.87
CA VAL A 189 -5.69 3.84 13.58
C VAL A 189 -5.56 5.35 13.37
N LYS A 190 -5.75 5.82 12.12
CA LYS A 190 -5.71 7.25 11.81
C LYS A 190 -6.82 8.03 12.51
N ALA A 191 -8.04 7.52 12.51
CA ALA A 191 -9.18 8.17 13.15
C ALA A 191 -9.00 8.27 14.67
N ASP A 192 -8.53 7.20 15.31
CA ASP A 192 -8.26 7.17 16.75
C ASP A 192 -7.16 8.14 17.15
N TYR A 193 -6.08 8.22 16.35
CA TYR A 193 -5.00 9.18 16.56
C TYR A 193 -5.50 10.63 16.46
N GLU A 194 -6.20 11.01 15.38
CA GLU A 194 -6.68 12.39 15.20
C GLU A 194 -7.69 12.78 16.30
N SER A 195 -8.58 11.86 16.68
CA SER A 195 -9.52 12.05 17.79
C SER A 195 -8.81 12.30 19.12
N THR A 196 -7.78 11.49 19.42
CA THR A 196 -7.01 11.60 20.67
C THR A 196 -6.15 12.88 20.68
N LYS A 197 -5.53 13.21 19.56
CA LYS A 197 -4.76 14.45 19.38
C LYS A 197 -5.63 15.69 19.59
N GLN A 198 -6.83 15.73 19.03
CA GLN A 198 -7.77 16.84 19.22
C GLN A 198 -8.19 16.94 20.69
N PHE A 199 -8.63 15.83 21.30
CA PHE A 199 -8.98 15.78 22.71
C PHE A 199 -7.85 16.29 23.61
N LYS A 200 -6.62 15.82 23.35
CA LYS A 200 -5.42 16.18 24.09
C LYS A 200 -5.13 17.67 23.98
N TYR A 201 -5.13 18.23 22.77
CA TYR A 201 -4.94 19.65 22.56
C TYR A 201 -5.98 20.49 23.33
N ASP A 202 -7.27 20.20 23.12
CA ASP A 202 -8.36 20.98 23.72
C ASP A 202 -8.30 20.96 25.24
N LYS A 203 -8.09 19.78 25.83
CA LYS A 203 -8.08 19.62 27.29
C LYS A 203 -6.82 20.16 27.95
N LEU A 204 -5.67 20.12 27.29
CA LEU A 204 -4.44 20.70 27.83
C LEU A 204 -4.43 22.22 27.71
N VAL A 205 -5.04 22.80 26.67
CA VAL A 205 -5.26 24.25 26.58
C VAL A 205 -6.20 24.73 27.69
N GLU A 206 -7.34 24.07 27.87
CA GLU A 206 -8.28 24.34 28.96
C GLU A 206 -7.58 24.25 30.33
N TYR A 207 -6.79 23.19 30.53
CA TYR A 207 -5.97 23.01 31.73
C TYR A 207 -4.97 24.16 31.93
N GLY A 208 -4.29 24.60 30.87
CA GLY A 208 -3.36 25.72 30.91
C GLY A 208 -4.00 27.02 31.40
N PHE A 209 -5.22 27.33 30.97
CA PHE A 209 -5.95 28.51 31.47
C PHE A 209 -6.33 28.40 32.94
N GLU A 210 -6.72 27.21 33.42
CA GLU A 210 -7.01 27.01 34.84
C GLU A 210 -5.74 27.09 35.71
N VAL A 211 -4.59 26.67 35.18
CA VAL A 211 -3.28 26.86 35.83
C VAL A 211 -2.96 28.36 35.93
N LEU A 212 -3.23 29.15 34.89
CA LEU A 212 -3.04 30.60 34.92
C LEU A 212 -3.93 31.26 35.99
N ASP A 213 -5.22 30.92 36.03
CA ASP A 213 -6.17 31.41 37.04
C ASP A 213 -5.71 31.08 38.47
N LEU A 214 -5.19 29.87 38.69
CA LEU A 214 -4.59 29.48 39.97
C LEU A 214 -3.45 30.43 40.39
N TYR A 215 -2.56 30.79 39.47
CA TYR A 215 -1.43 31.65 39.79
C TYR A 215 -1.86 33.11 40.03
N ASN A 216 -2.89 33.60 39.32
CA ASN A 216 -3.52 34.88 39.61
C ASN A 216 -4.12 34.89 41.03
N LYS A 217 -4.88 33.85 41.41
CA LYS A 217 -5.43 33.71 42.77
C LYS A 217 -4.35 33.67 43.85
N LYS A 218 -3.19 33.07 43.57
CA LYS A 218 -2.04 33.11 44.49
C LYS A 218 -1.46 34.51 44.62
N ALA A 219 -1.40 35.29 43.54
CA ALA A 219 -0.96 36.68 43.59
C ALA A 219 -1.96 37.53 44.40
N ASP A 220 -3.26 37.38 44.14
CA ASP A 220 -4.32 38.07 44.89
C ASP A 220 -4.27 37.75 46.38
N MET A 221 -4.00 36.48 46.75
CA MET A 221 -3.78 36.08 48.14
C MET A 221 -2.62 36.85 48.77
N ILE A 222 -1.49 36.96 48.05
CA ILE A 222 -0.30 37.68 48.54
C ILE A 222 -0.61 39.17 48.73
N ASP A 223 -1.34 39.78 47.80
CA ASP A 223 -1.76 41.18 47.89
C ASP A 223 -2.74 41.40 49.06
N GLY A 224 -3.69 40.49 49.29
CA GLY A 224 -4.57 40.54 50.47
C GLY A 224 -3.79 40.51 51.80
N TYR A 225 -2.74 39.67 51.89
CA TYR A 225 -1.84 39.67 53.04
C TYR A 225 -1.00 40.94 53.16
N LYS A 226 -0.61 41.54 52.03
CA LYS A 226 0.17 42.79 52.00
C LYS A 226 -0.67 43.97 52.51
N ASP A 227 -1.95 44.01 52.16
CA ASP A 227 -2.88 45.03 52.61
C ASP A 227 -3.20 44.89 54.11
N GLU A 228 -3.40 43.66 54.60
CA GLU A 228 -3.68 43.41 56.03
C GLU A 228 -2.42 43.55 56.92
N PHE A 229 -1.23 43.15 56.41
CA PHE A 229 0.02 43.18 57.17
C PHE A 229 1.16 43.91 56.41
N PRO A 230 1.05 45.23 56.21
CA PRO A 230 2.08 46.00 55.51
C PRO A 230 3.47 45.82 56.14
N GLY A 231 4.49 45.62 55.30
CA GLY A 231 5.88 45.49 55.72
C GLY A 231 6.31 44.09 56.20
N ILE A 232 5.41 43.27 56.75
CA ILE A 232 5.75 41.93 57.27
C ILE A 232 5.10 40.77 56.51
N TYR A 233 4.18 41.05 55.57
CA TYR A 233 3.44 40.02 54.83
C TYR A 233 4.31 38.93 54.19
N LYS A 234 5.51 39.29 53.73
CA LYS A 234 6.47 38.34 53.11
C LYS A 234 6.90 37.21 54.05
N HIS A 235 6.83 37.41 55.35
CA HIS A 235 7.17 36.42 56.38
C HIS A 235 5.94 35.61 56.84
N LYS A 236 4.75 35.86 56.26
CA LYS A 236 3.57 35.06 56.56
C LYS A 236 3.73 33.68 55.91
N PRO A 237 3.52 32.57 56.64
CA PRO A 237 3.81 31.23 56.12
C PRO A 237 3.10 30.90 54.80
N TRP A 238 1.82 31.28 54.67
CA TRP A 238 1.06 31.08 53.44
C TRP A 238 1.63 31.86 52.24
N VAL A 239 2.07 33.11 52.46
CA VAL A 239 2.73 33.96 51.45
C VAL A 239 4.05 33.36 51.02
N GLU A 240 4.87 32.85 51.94
CA GLU A 240 6.14 32.21 51.62
C GLU A 240 5.96 30.98 50.71
N LYS A 241 5.00 30.11 51.02
CA LYS A 241 4.72 28.92 50.20
C LYS A 241 4.16 29.29 48.82
N ALA A 242 3.26 30.26 48.73
CA ALA A 242 2.73 30.72 47.45
C ALA A 242 3.80 31.39 46.59
N SER A 243 4.59 32.29 47.16
CA SER A 243 5.70 32.96 46.47
C SER A 243 6.72 31.94 45.93
N LYS A 244 7.06 30.92 46.74
CA LYS A 244 7.94 29.84 46.27
C LYS A 244 7.32 29.09 45.09
N SER A 245 6.05 28.71 45.18
CA SER A 245 5.36 28.00 44.10
C SER A 245 5.22 28.81 42.81
N ILE A 246 5.02 30.14 42.91
CA ILE A 246 5.03 31.07 41.77
C ILE A 246 6.43 31.09 41.14
N ASN A 247 7.48 31.27 41.95
CA ASN A 247 8.85 31.31 41.47
C ASN A 247 9.30 30.01 40.81
N ASP A 248 8.96 28.86 41.39
CA ASP A 248 9.29 27.54 40.84
C ASP A 248 8.60 27.34 39.47
N TYR A 249 7.39 27.88 39.29
CA TYR A 249 6.67 27.84 38.02
C TYR A 249 7.27 28.75 36.95
N TYR A 250 7.61 29.99 37.28
CA TYR A 250 8.27 30.88 36.32
C TYR A 250 9.63 30.33 35.89
N LYS A 251 10.43 29.79 36.83
CA LYS A 251 11.69 29.12 36.49
C LYS A 251 11.50 27.98 35.50
N TYR A 252 10.43 27.19 35.69
CA TYR A 252 10.11 26.10 34.80
C TYR A 252 9.69 26.59 33.40
N ILE A 253 8.82 27.61 33.30
CA ILE A 253 8.44 28.18 32.01
C ILE A 253 9.64 28.76 31.28
N GLU A 254 10.50 29.53 31.97
CA GLU A 254 11.72 30.09 31.40
C GLU A 254 12.68 29.00 30.89
N ASP A 255 12.77 27.87 31.61
CA ASP A 255 13.56 26.72 31.19
C ASP A 255 12.97 26.07 29.93
N CYS A 256 11.65 25.90 29.86
CA CYS A 256 10.98 25.43 28.65
C CYS A 256 11.19 26.37 27.45
N GLU A 257 11.08 27.68 27.65
CA GLU A 257 11.30 28.68 26.61
C GLU A 257 12.74 28.65 26.08
N LYS A 258 13.73 28.68 26.98
CA LYS A 258 15.16 28.62 26.63
C LYS A 258 15.52 27.37 25.83
N ASN A 259 14.91 26.23 26.18
CA ASN A 259 15.16 24.94 25.53
C ASN A 259 14.18 24.63 24.38
N LYS A 260 13.27 25.55 24.02
CA LYS A 260 12.23 25.33 23.00
C LYS A 260 11.40 24.05 23.21
N ARG A 261 11.07 23.74 24.46
CA ARG A 261 10.27 22.58 24.85
C ARG A 261 8.82 22.97 25.10
N GLN A 262 7.90 22.04 24.84
CA GLN A 262 6.51 22.19 25.27
C GLN A 262 6.43 22.14 26.81
N ASN A 263 5.40 22.77 27.36
CA ASN A 263 5.10 22.67 28.78
C ASN A 263 4.58 21.26 29.08
N ASP A 264 5.27 20.57 29.98
CA ASP A 264 4.91 19.29 30.53
C ASP A 264 4.11 19.51 31.84
N PHE A 265 2.82 19.21 31.78
CA PHE A 265 1.93 19.37 32.91
C PHE A 265 2.11 18.30 33.98
N ASP A 266 2.74 17.16 33.65
CA ASP A 266 3.14 16.16 34.64
C ASP A 266 4.22 16.74 35.56
N TYR A 267 5.21 17.43 34.99
CA TYR A 267 6.22 18.13 35.77
C TYR A 267 5.58 19.16 36.71
N ILE A 268 4.67 20.00 36.20
CA ILE A 268 3.97 21.01 37.01
C ILE A 268 3.18 20.34 38.15
N SER A 269 2.43 19.28 37.85
CA SER A 269 1.66 18.54 38.86
C SER A 269 2.55 17.94 39.95
N ASP A 270 3.65 17.29 39.58
CA ASP A 270 4.41 16.45 40.50
C ASP A 270 5.56 17.16 41.20
N LYS A 271 6.12 18.20 40.59
CA LYS A 271 7.24 18.96 41.15
C LYS A 271 6.82 20.29 41.77
N ILE A 272 5.72 20.88 41.31
CA ILE A 272 5.28 22.20 41.81
C ILE A 272 4.01 22.06 42.64
N PHE A 273 2.94 21.49 42.08
CA PHE A 273 1.64 21.40 42.75
C PHE A 273 1.69 20.46 43.95
N LYS A 274 2.33 19.30 43.82
CA LYS A 274 2.52 18.35 44.92
C LYS A 274 3.24 18.98 46.10
N VAL A 275 4.39 19.63 45.85
CA VAL A 275 5.21 20.27 46.88
C VAL A 275 4.42 21.38 47.58
N TYR A 276 3.66 22.18 46.82
CA TYR A 276 2.79 23.19 47.41
C TYR A 276 1.72 22.55 48.30
N ILE A 277 0.98 21.54 47.82
CA ILE A 277 -0.06 20.85 48.59
C ILE A 277 0.50 20.30 49.90
N GLU A 278 1.62 19.57 49.85
CA GLU A 278 2.24 18.98 51.04
C GLU A 278 2.59 20.06 52.07
N SER A 279 3.17 21.17 51.60
CA SER A 279 3.49 22.30 52.49
C SER A 279 2.25 23.03 53.03
N ALA A 280 1.20 23.17 52.22
CA ALA A 280 -0.03 23.85 52.56
C ALA A 280 -0.90 23.03 53.54
N LEU A 281 -0.89 21.70 53.42
CA LEU A 281 -1.56 20.81 54.37
C LEU A 281 -0.91 20.94 55.76
N SER A 282 0.43 20.97 55.83
CA SER A 282 1.13 21.22 57.09
C SER A 282 0.78 22.58 57.70
N LEU A 283 0.64 23.64 56.90
CA LEU A 283 0.18 24.93 57.40
C LEU A 283 -1.26 24.89 57.90
N ARG A 284 -2.16 24.25 57.14
CA ARG A 284 -3.56 24.08 57.55
C ARG A 284 -3.65 23.41 58.92
N ASP A 285 -2.88 22.36 59.15
CA ASP A 285 -2.96 21.58 60.39
C ASP A 285 -2.37 22.33 61.60
N ASN A 286 -1.39 23.23 61.37
CA ASN A 286 -0.70 23.98 62.42
C ASN A 286 -1.32 25.35 62.74
N ILE A 287 -1.70 26.12 61.72
CA ILE A 287 -2.15 27.52 61.84
C ILE A 287 -3.54 27.78 61.24
N GLY A 288 -4.13 26.80 60.54
CA GLY A 288 -5.41 26.94 59.86
C GLY A 288 -5.35 27.72 58.55
N TYR A 289 -6.52 27.97 57.97
CA TYR A 289 -6.68 28.83 56.80
C TYR A 289 -6.73 30.30 57.21
N GLY A 290 -6.19 31.17 56.36
CA GLY A 290 -6.38 32.60 56.47
C GLY A 290 -7.72 33.06 55.88
N LYS A 291 -7.80 34.37 55.59
CA LYS A 291 -8.97 35.01 54.98
C LYS A 291 -8.75 35.35 53.50
N HIS A 292 -7.61 34.96 52.92
CA HIS A 292 -7.14 35.40 51.60
C HIS A 292 -7.16 34.25 50.58
N ASN A 293 -8.23 33.44 50.56
CA ASN A 293 -8.46 32.36 49.59
C ASN A 293 -7.52 31.13 49.68
N GLU A 294 -6.80 30.93 50.77
CA GLU A 294 -5.87 29.79 50.96
C GLU A 294 -6.58 28.44 50.76
N LYS A 295 -7.80 28.32 51.31
CA LYS A 295 -8.66 27.14 51.15
C LYS A 295 -9.04 26.90 49.70
N GLU A 296 -9.40 27.95 48.97
CA GLU A 296 -9.80 27.86 47.57
C GLU A 296 -8.62 27.46 46.69
N ILE A 297 -7.46 28.08 46.88
CA ILE A 297 -6.21 27.76 46.17
C ILE A 297 -5.84 26.29 46.37
N LEU A 298 -5.84 25.81 47.62
CA LEU A 298 -5.53 24.41 47.92
C LEU A 298 -6.51 23.44 47.23
N ARG A 299 -7.81 23.79 47.22
CA ARG A 299 -8.85 23.01 46.54
C ARG A 299 -8.63 23.00 45.03
N LEU A 300 -8.35 24.15 44.43
CA LEU A 300 -8.14 24.30 42.99
C LEU A 300 -6.94 23.47 42.51
N ILE A 301 -5.81 23.53 43.22
CA ILE A 301 -4.63 22.72 42.89
C ILE A 301 -4.97 21.22 42.97
N SER A 302 -5.71 20.81 44.01
CA SER A 302 -6.14 19.42 44.15
C SER A 302 -7.06 18.98 43.01
N THR A 303 -7.98 19.85 42.59
CA THR A 303 -8.86 19.63 41.44
C THR A 303 -8.07 19.50 40.15
N LEU A 304 -7.09 20.38 39.91
CA LEU A 304 -6.23 20.34 38.73
C LEU A 304 -5.47 19.01 38.65
N ARG A 305 -4.85 18.56 39.74
CA ARG A 305 -4.15 17.26 39.75
C ARG A 305 -5.08 16.09 39.42
N LYS A 306 -6.32 16.09 39.92
CA LYS A 306 -7.32 15.08 39.58
C LYS A 306 -7.74 15.17 38.11
N LYS A 307 -7.98 16.38 37.60
CA LYS A 307 -8.32 16.62 36.19
C LYS A 307 -7.22 16.11 35.26
N LEU A 308 -5.96 16.40 35.58
CA LEU A 308 -4.81 15.91 34.83
C LEU A 308 -4.76 14.37 34.84
N PHE A 309 -5.01 13.74 35.99
CA PHE A 309 -5.10 12.27 36.07
C PHE A 309 -6.17 11.69 35.13
N TYR A 310 -7.35 12.31 35.03
CA TYR A 310 -8.39 11.89 34.08
C TYR A 310 -7.98 12.08 32.62
N ILE A 311 -7.34 13.20 32.28
CA ILE A 311 -6.82 13.45 30.93
C ILE A 311 -5.81 12.36 30.55
N LYS A 312 -4.84 12.08 31.43
CA LYS A 312 -3.84 11.03 31.23
C LYS A 312 -4.46 9.65 31.08
N GLY A 313 -5.44 9.31 31.93
CA GLY A 313 -6.12 8.01 31.85
C GLY A 313 -6.73 7.74 30.48
N ARG A 314 -7.37 8.75 29.87
CA ARG A 314 -7.92 8.61 28.51
C ARG A 314 -6.82 8.44 27.45
N ILE A 315 -5.71 9.17 27.58
CA ILE A 315 -4.57 9.07 26.66
C ILE A 315 -3.92 7.69 26.77
N TYR A 316 -3.70 7.19 27.99
CA TYR A 316 -3.16 5.85 28.23
C TYR A 316 -4.07 4.75 27.67
N ASN A 317 -5.39 4.85 27.87
CA ASN A 317 -6.32 3.86 27.32
C ASN A 317 -6.26 3.82 25.78
N ASN A 318 -6.10 4.97 25.12
CA ASN A 318 -5.92 5.00 23.67
C ASN A 318 -4.57 4.40 23.25
N ALA A 319 -3.47 4.77 23.92
CA ALA A 319 -2.15 4.21 23.66
C ALA A 319 -2.12 2.68 23.84
N GLU A 320 -2.78 2.17 24.88
CA GLU A 320 -2.94 0.72 25.12
C GLU A 320 -3.76 0.05 24.02
N THR A 321 -4.86 0.67 23.57
CA THR A 321 -5.67 0.16 22.46
C THR A 321 -4.85 0.05 21.17
N LEU A 322 -4.09 1.10 20.83
CA LEU A 322 -3.23 1.11 19.66
C LEU A 322 -2.07 0.11 19.77
N GLU A 323 -1.51 -0.08 20.97
CA GLU A 323 -0.45 -1.07 21.21
C GLU A 323 -1.00 -2.49 21.07
N ASN A 324 -2.21 -2.77 21.56
CA ASN A 324 -2.86 -4.07 21.40
C ASN A 324 -3.11 -4.36 19.91
N ILE A 325 -3.64 -3.39 19.16
CA ILE A 325 -3.79 -3.49 17.70
C ILE A 325 -2.45 -3.81 17.02
N ARG A 326 -1.39 -3.09 17.40
CA ARG A 326 -0.05 -3.28 16.86
C ARG A 326 0.44 -4.70 17.12
N VAL A 327 0.39 -5.16 18.37
CA VAL A 327 0.84 -6.49 18.78
C VAL A 327 0.05 -7.59 18.07
N GLU A 328 -1.27 -7.44 17.98
CA GLU A 328 -2.15 -8.47 17.45
C GLU A 328 -2.07 -8.59 15.92
N TYR A 329 -1.91 -7.48 15.18
CA TYR A 329 -2.08 -7.47 13.72
C TYR A 329 -0.86 -7.05 12.90
N LEU A 330 0.09 -6.33 13.50
CA LEU A 330 1.20 -5.69 12.78
C LEU A 330 2.59 -6.14 13.26
N ASP A 331 2.70 -6.66 14.49
CA ASP A 331 3.95 -7.19 15.01
C ASP A 331 4.46 -8.35 14.16
N GLU A 332 5.78 -8.48 14.02
CA GLU A 332 6.38 -9.52 13.18
C GLU A 332 6.00 -10.95 13.61
N LYS A 333 5.60 -11.12 14.88
CA LYS A 333 5.12 -12.38 15.45
C LYS A 333 3.61 -12.59 15.31
N SER A 334 2.86 -11.61 14.82
CA SER A 334 1.42 -11.71 14.59
C SER A 334 1.11 -12.79 13.57
N GLU A 335 0.20 -13.70 13.91
CA GLU A 335 -0.26 -14.73 12.99
C GLU A 335 -0.90 -14.12 11.73
N HIS A 336 -1.55 -12.95 11.85
CA HIS A 336 -2.21 -12.26 10.75
C HIS A 336 -1.20 -11.76 9.71
N ILE A 337 -0.16 -11.04 10.14
CA ILE A 337 0.84 -10.51 9.21
C ILE A 337 1.69 -11.63 8.62
N ILE A 338 1.98 -12.69 9.40
CA ILE A 338 2.72 -13.86 8.94
C ILE A 338 1.93 -14.56 7.83
N LYS A 339 0.63 -14.82 8.05
CA LYS A 339 -0.23 -15.46 7.04
C LYS A 339 -0.31 -14.62 5.76
N PHE A 340 -0.47 -13.30 5.89
CA PHE A 340 -0.51 -12.42 4.74
C PHE A 340 0.82 -12.41 3.97
N ARG A 341 1.95 -12.27 4.67
CA ARG A 341 3.30 -12.32 4.08
C ARG A 341 3.56 -13.64 3.36
N ASN A 342 3.27 -14.77 4.01
CA ASN A 342 3.45 -16.10 3.43
C ASN A 342 2.62 -16.27 2.14
N LEU A 343 1.39 -15.74 2.11
CA LEU A 343 0.57 -15.78 0.92
C LEU A 343 1.18 -14.96 -0.22
N VAL A 344 1.66 -13.75 0.05
CA VAL A 344 2.35 -12.90 -0.93
C VAL A 344 3.62 -13.57 -1.46
N GLU A 345 4.42 -14.20 -0.59
CA GLU A 345 5.63 -14.94 -0.99
C GLU A 345 5.32 -16.15 -1.88
N LYS A 346 4.28 -16.93 -1.54
CA LYS A 346 3.82 -18.05 -2.38
C LYS A 346 3.41 -17.58 -3.77
N ILE A 347 2.67 -16.48 -3.83
CA ILE A 347 2.24 -15.86 -5.09
C ILE A 347 3.46 -15.43 -5.91
N GLU A 348 4.46 -14.80 -5.29
CA GLU A 348 5.70 -14.39 -5.97
C GLU A 348 6.50 -15.59 -6.51
N VAL A 349 6.63 -16.67 -5.74
CA VAL A 349 7.34 -17.88 -6.17
C VAL A 349 6.65 -18.51 -7.38
N ALA A 350 5.32 -18.55 -7.40
CA ALA A 350 4.57 -19.07 -8.53
C ALA A 350 4.85 -18.31 -9.83
N VAL A 351 4.95 -16.97 -9.77
CA VAL A 351 5.31 -16.16 -10.94
C VAL A 351 6.73 -16.42 -11.42
N LYS A 352 7.69 -16.50 -10.50
CA LYS A 352 9.08 -16.78 -10.86
C LYS A 352 9.20 -18.13 -11.57
N ASN A 353 8.50 -19.14 -11.07
CA ASN A 353 8.49 -20.48 -11.68
C ASN A 353 7.81 -20.47 -13.05
N TYR A 354 6.73 -19.68 -13.22
CA TYR A 354 6.05 -19.55 -14.49
C TYR A 354 6.91 -18.84 -15.56
N ASN A 355 7.74 -17.85 -15.19
CA ASN A 355 8.63 -17.16 -16.12
C ASN A 355 9.86 -17.98 -16.55
N ILE A 356 10.16 -19.08 -15.85
CA ILE A 356 11.30 -19.99 -16.16
C ILE A 356 10.84 -21.17 -17.03
N ALA A 357 9.55 -21.52 -16.98
CA ALA A 357 8.92 -22.57 -17.80
C ALA A 357 8.56 -22.07 -19.20
#